data_AF-Q7Z6Z6-F1
#
_entry.id   AF-Q7Z6Z6-F1
#
_cell.length_a   1.000
_cell.length_b   1.000
_cell.length_c   1.000
_cell.angle_alpha   90.00
_cell.angle_beta   90.00
_cell.angle_gamma   90.00
#
_symmetry.space_group_name_H-M   'P 1'
#
loop_
_entity.id
_entity.type
_entity.pdbx_description
1 polymer ?
#
loop_
_entity_poly.entity_id
_entity_poly.type
_entity_poly.pdbx_seq_one_letter_code
_entity_poly.pdbx_strand_id
1 'polypeptide(L)'
;MGFLEEEGRWNLSFSGAGYLGAHHVGATECLRQRAPRLLQGARRIYGSSSGALNAVSIVCGKSVDFCCSHLLGMVGQLERLSLSILHPAYAPIEHVKQQLQDALPPDAHVLASQRLGISLTRWPDGRNFLVTDFATCDELIQALVCTLYFPFYCGLIPPEFRGERYIDGALSNNLPFADCPSTITVSPFHGTVDICPQSTSPNLHELNVFNFSFQISTENFFLGLICLIPPSLEVVADNCRQGYLDALRFLERRGLTKEPVLWTLVSKEPPAPADGNWDAGCDQRWKGGLSLNWKVPHVQVKDVPNFEQLSPELEAALKKACTRDPSRWARFWHSGPGQVLTYLLLPCTLPFEYIYFRSRRLVVWLPDVPADLWWMQGLLRNMALEVFSRTKAQLLGPISPPATRVLETSPLQPQIAPHREELGPTHQA
;
A
#
# COMPACT_ATOMS: atom_id res chain seq x y z
N MET A 1 29.09 7.76 10.48
CA MET A 1 28.54 6.40 10.29
C MET A 1 27.64 6.48 9.09
N GLY A 2 27.94 5.69 8.08
CA GLY A 2 27.21 5.66 6.83
C GLY A 2 25.76 5.23 7.03
N PHE A 3 24.87 5.79 6.22
CA PHE A 3 23.52 5.28 6.00
C PHE A 3 23.60 3.75 5.75
N LEU A 4 22.89 2.95 6.55
CA LEU A 4 22.75 1.49 6.40
C LEU A 4 23.97 0.61 6.80
N GLU A 5 24.91 1.10 7.61
CA GLU A 5 26.09 0.30 8.01
C GLU A 5 25.83 -0.73 9.12
N GLU A 6 24.95 -0.44 10.09
CA GLU A 6 24.65 -1.33 11.21
C GLU A 6 23.28 -2.01 11.04
N GLU A 7 23.28 -3.34 10.96
CA GLU A 7 22.05 -4.14 10.90
C GLU A 7 21.08 -3.77 12.03
N GLY A 8 19.79 -3.72 11.70
CA GLY A 8 18.73 -3.35 12.64
C GLY A 8 18.51 -1.84 12.82
N ARG A 9 19.25 -0.97 12.11
CA ARG A 9 19.06 0.49 12.18
C ARG A 9 18.15 1.08 11.11
N TRP A 10 17.69 0.30 10.15
CA TRP A 10 16.74 0.76 9.13
C TRP A 10 15.55 -0.17 8.98
N ASN A 11 14.54 0.36 8.30
CA ASN A 11 13.33 -0.37 7.92
C ASN A 11 13.13 -0.27 6.41
N LEU A 12 12.25 -1.12 5.89
CA LEU A 12 11.67 -0.93 4.56
C LEU A 12 10.18 -0.68 4.69
N SER A 13 9.60 0.10 3.79
CA SER A 13 8.16 0.34 3.74
C SER A 13 7.66 0.29 2.30
N PHE A 14 6.63 -0.53 2.07
CA PHE A 14 6.04 -0.77 0.76
C PHE A 14 4.61 -0.22 0.71
N SER A 15 4.32 0.65 -0.26
CA SER A 15 2.99 1.24 -0.39
C SER A 15 1.93 0.21 -0.83
N GLY A 16 0.68 0.45 -0.50
CA GLY A 16 -0.46 -0.23 -1.12
C GLY A 16 -0.69 0.28 -2.54
N ALA A 17 -0.79 -0.65 -3.50
CA ALA A 17 -0.93 -0.31 -4.91
C ALA A 17 -1.70 -1.36 -5.74
N GLY A 18 -2.43 -2.27 -5.08
CA GLY A 18 -3.16 -3.35 -5.76
C GLY A 18 -2.29 -4.12 -6.76
N TYR A 19 -2.74 -4.24 -8.02
CA TYR A 19 -2.01 -4.92 -9.09
C TYR A 19 -0.69 -4.27 -9.50
N LEU A 20 -0.46 -2.98 -9.17
CA LEU A 20 0.86 -2.37 -9.30
C LEU A 20 1.88 -2.89 -8.27
N GLY A 21 1.46 -3.74 -7.33
CA GLY A 21 2.35 -4.43 -6.41
C GLY A 21 3.42 -5.29 -7.10
N ALA A 22 3.29 -5.56 -8.40
CA ALA A 22 4.34 -6.18 -9.20
C ALA A 22 5.65 -5.38 -9.17
N HIS A 23 5.57 -4.04 -9.10
CA HIS A 23 6.73 -3.16 -8.91
C HIS A 23 7.50 -3.52 -7.63
N HIS A 24 6.79 -3.77 -6.52
CA HIS A 24 7.41 -4.20 -5.26
C HIS A 24 8.17 -5.51 -5.39
N VAL A 25 7.62 -6.46 -6.15
CA VAL A 25 8.26 -7.77 -6.41
C VAL A 25 9.58 -7.57 -7.15
N GLY A 26 9.58 -6.78 -8.21
CA GLY A 26 10.80 -6.49 -8.98
C GLY A 26 11.83 -5.69 -8.19
N ALA A 27 11.38 -4.69 -7.43
CA ALA A 27 12.24 -3.91 -6.54
C ALA A 27 12.90 -4.81 -5.49
N THR A 28 12.12 -5.68 -4.86
CA THR A 28 12.59 -6.66 -3.88
C THR A 28 13.61 -7.61 -4.49
N GLU A 29 13.35 -8.07 -5.72
CA GLU A 29 14.27 -8.96 -6.43
C GLU A 29 15.61 -8.28 -6.72
N CYS A 30 15.60 -7.02 -7.17
CA CYS A 30 16.82 -6.25 -7.34
C CYS A 30 17.59 -6.13 -6.01
N LEU A 31 16.91 -5.74 -4.93
CA LEU A 31 17.53 -5.63 -3.61
C LEU A 31 18.11 -6.98 -3.15
N ARG A 32 17.41 -8.09 -3.38
CA ARG A 32 17.87 -9.44 -3.04
C ARG A 32 19.16 -9.81 -3.80
N GLN A 33 19.22 -9.50 -5.09
CA GLN A 33 20.38 -9.83 -5.94
C GLN A 33 21.58 -8.91 -5.70
N ARG A 34 21.33 -7.60 -5.55
CA ARG A 34 22.38 -6.57 -5.63
C ARG A 34 22.81 -6.08 -4.25
N ALA A 35 21.91 -6.08 -3.27
CA ALA A 35 22.18 -5.61 -1.91
C ALA A 35 21.41 -6.42 -0.85
N PRO A 36 21.62 -7.76 -0.75
CA PRO A 36 20.82 -8.64 0.11
C PRO A 36 20.84 -8.24 1.59
N ARG A 37 21.93 -7.61 2.04
CA ARG A 37 22.07 -7.06 3.40
C ARG A 37 20.97 -6.05 3.74
N LEU A 38 20.45 -5.31 2.77
CA LEU A 38 19.37 -4.34 3.02
C LEU A 38 18.07 -5.01 3.44
N LEU A 39 17.74 -6.17 2.85
CA LEU A 39 16.57 -6.94 3.23
C LEU A 39 16.82 -7.74 4.51
N GLN A 40 17.98 -8.39 4.61
CA GLN A 40 18.33 -9.25 5.75
C GLN A 40 18.52 -8.45 7.05
N GLY A 41 19.25 -7.34 6.96
CA GLY A 41 19.58 -6.44 8.06
C GLY A 41 18.47 -5.44 8.41
N ALA A 42 17.34 -5.43 7.70
CA ALA A 42 16.21 -4.59 8.07
C ALA A 42 15.65 -5.01 9.43
N ARG A 43 15.41 -4.03 10.30
CA ARG A 43 14.75 -4.27 11.59
C ARG A 43 13.30 -4.70 11.37
N ARG A 44 12.57 -3.89 10.62
CA ARG A 44 11.18 -4.15 10.25
C ARG A 44 10.93 -3.85 8.78
N ILE A 45 9.95 -4.55 8.25
CA ILE A 45 9.40 -4.35 6.91
C ILE A 45 7.93 -4.02 7.08
N TYR A 46 7.56 -2.82 6.68
CA TYR A 46 6.21 -2.31 6.75
C TYR A 46 5.52 -2.43 5.40
N GLY A 47 4.20 -2.57 5.42
CA GLY A 47 3.42 -2.49 4.21
C GLY A 47 1.95 -2.23 4.45
N SER A 48 1.31 -1.76 3.38
CA SER A 48 -0.14 -1.65 3.27
C SER A 48 -0.61 -2.40 2.03
N SER A 49 -1.78 -3.05 2.07
CA SER A 49 -2.40 -3.72 0.91
C SER A 49 -1.38 -4.63 0.18
N SER A 50 -1.17 -4.46 -1.13
CA SER A 50 -0.17 -5.24 -1.88
C SER A 50 1.29 -5.07 -1.38
N GLY A 51 1.63 -3.94 -0.77
CA GLY A 51 2.92 -3.75 -0.10
C GLY A 51 3.08 -4.64 1.13
N ALA A 52 2.00 -4.90 1.88
CA ALA A 52 2.02 -5.84 3.00
C ALA A 52 2.19 -7.29 2.53
N LEU A 53 1.57 -7.66 1.40
CA LEU A 53 1.79 -8.97 0.75
C LEU A 53 3.25 -9.17 0.30
N ASN A 54 3.87 -8.12 -0.23
CA ASN A 54 5.29 -8.18 -0.57
C ASN A 54 6.16 -8.26 0.70
N ALA A 55 5.84 -7.48 1.74
CA ALA A 55 6.56 -7.50 3.01
C ALA A 55 6.51 -8.88 3.70
N VAL A 56 5.35 -9.54 3.75
CA VAL A 56 5.25 -10.91 4.30
C VAL A 56 6.03 -11.92 3.46
N SER A 57 6.07 -11.73 2.13
CA SER A 57 6.85 -12.58 1.22
C SER A 57 8.35 -12.47 1.51
N ILE A 58 8.86 -11.27 1.79
CA ILE A 58 10.26 -11.07 2.21
C ILE A 58 10.53 -11.75 3.55
N VAL A 59 9.68 -11.49 4.55
CA VAL A 59 9.88 -12.03 5.91
C VAL A 59 9.82 -13.56 5.94
N CYS A 60 8.95 -14.16 5.13
CA CYS A 60 8.82 -15.61 4.99
C CYS A 60 9.79 -16.23 3.98
N GLY A 61 10.72 -15.46 3.41
CA GLY A 61 11.73 -15.97 2.47
C GLY A 61 11.15 -16.55 1.17
N LYS A 62 10.05 -16.00 0.66
CA LYS A 62 9.42 -16.46 -0.59
C LYS A 62 10.24 -16.05 -1.81
N SER A 63 10.22 -16.91 -2.82
CA SER A 63 10.94 -16.68 -4.09
C SER A 63 10.21 -15.65 -4.96
N VAL A 64 10.95 -15.04 -5.88
CA VAL A 64 10.36 -14.18 -6.92
C VAL A 64 9.35 -14.94 -7.79
N ASP A 65 9.61 -16.23 -8.07
CA ASP A 65 8.69 -17.13 -8.76
C ASP A 65 7.33 -17.23 -8.07
N PHE A 66 7.33 -17.37 -6.74
CA PHE A 66 6.11 -17.39 -5.94
C PHE A 66 5.35 -16.05 -6.05
N CYS A 67 6.05 -14.93 -5.86
CA CYS A 67 5.44 -13.60 -5.88
C CYS A 67 4.84 -13.26 -7.26
N CYS A 68 5.58 -13.55 -8.34
CA CYS A 68 5.10 -13.37 -9.71
C CYS A 68 3.91 -14.26 -10.01
N SER A 69 3.98 -15.56 -9.66
CA SER A 69 2.90 -16.52 -9.91
C SER A 69 1.61 -16.14 -9.17
N HIS A 70 1.73 -15.64 -7.94
CA HIS A 70 0.59 -15.17 -7.16
C HIS A 70 -0.10 -13.98 -7.84
N LEU A 71 0.65 -12.91 -8.10
CA LEU A 71 0.08 -11.67 -8.62
C LEU A 71 -0.41 -11.82 -10.07
N LEU A 72 0.42 -12.36 -10.96
CA LEU A 72 0.05 -12.55 -12.37
C LEU A 72 -0.95 -13.70 -12.56
N GLY A 73 -0.98 -14.68 -11.65
CA GLY A 73 -2.00 -15.72 -11.62
C GLY A 73 -3.40 -15.15 -11.43
N MET A 74 -3.57 -14.15 -10.55
CA MET A 74 -4.83 -13.43 -10.39
C MET A 74 -5.23 -12.66 -11.66
N VAL A 75 -4.27 -11.99 -12.31
CA VAL A 75 -4.51 -11.29 -13.58
C VAL A 75 -4.91 -12.29 -14.68
N GLY A 76 -4.25 -13.44 -14.75
CA GLY A 76 -4.59 -14.52 -15.68
C GLY A 76 -5.97 -15.13 -15.43
N GLN A 77 -6.44 -15.19 -14.18
CA GLN A 77 -7.82 -15.57 -13.87
C GLN A 77 -8.81 -14.51 -14.37
N LEU A 78 -8.52 -13.23 -14.17
CA LEU A 78 -9.36 -12.13 -14.64
C LEU A 78 -9.49 -12.09 -16.17
N GLU A 79 -8.42 -12.37 -16.92
CA GLU A 79 -8.47 -12.46 -18.40
C GLU A 79 -9.40 -13.58 -18.90
N ARG A 80 -9.74 -14.56 -18.06
CA ARG A 80 -10.68 -15.65 -18.39
C ARG A 80 -12.12 -15.34 -18.00
N LEU A 81 -12.35 -14.32 -17.16
CA LEU A 81 -13.68 -13.93 -16.73
C LEU A 81 -14.28 -12.93 -17.72
N SER A 82 -15.46 -13.23 -18.26
CA SER A 82 -16.24 -12.23 -18.97
C SER A 82 -16.60 -11.09 -18.02
N LEU A 83 -16.50 -9.83 -18.50
CA LEU A 83 -16.67 -8.63 -17.66
C LEU A 83 -15.57 -8.41 -16.59
N SER A 84 -14.48 -9.19 -16.60
CA SER A 84 -13.31 -9.01 -15.71
C SER A 84 -13.73 -8.90 -14.23
N ILE A 85 -13.36 -7.82 -13.54
CA ILE A 85 -13.64 -7.58 -12.12
C ILE A 85 -15.13 -7.48 -11.77
N LEU A 86 -16.01 -7.25 -12.76
CA LEU A 86 -17.46 -7.19 -12.55
C LEU A 86 -18.10 -8.58 -12.56
N HIS A 87 -17.34 -9.62 -12.90
CA HIS A 87 -17.84 -10.98 -12.95
C HIS A 87 -18.17 -11.50 -11.55
N PRO A 88 -19.31 -12.18 -11.33
CA PRO A 88 -19.71 -12.67 -10.01
C PRO A 88 -18.76 -13.70 -9.40
N ALA A 89 -17.92 -14.35 -10.22
CA ALA A 89 -16.86 -15.26 -9.76
C ALA A 89 -15.62 -14.56 -9.20
N TYR A 90 -15.45 -13.26 -9.48
CA TYR A 90 -14.29 -12.53 -8.99
C TYR A 90 -14.39 -12.32 -7.48
N ALA A 91 -13.45 -12.92 -6.76
CA ALA A 91 -13.42 -13.00 -5.31
C ALA A 91 -11.96 -12.83 -4.84
N PRO A 92 -11.41 -11.61 -4.92
CA PRO A 92 -9.96 -11.39 -4.77
C PRO A 92 -9.47 -11.75 -3.37
N ILE A 93 -10.25 -11.46 -2.33
CA ILE A 93 -9.85 -11.71 -0.94
C ILE A 93 -9.90 -13.19 -0.62
N GLU A 94 -10.93 -13.90 -1.07
CA GLU A 94 -11.04 -15.35 -0.91
C GLU A 94 -9.89 -16.07 -1.65
N HIS A 95 -9.56 -15.61 -2.85
CA HIS A 95 -8.41 -16.11 -3.60
C HIS A 95 -7.10 -15.88 -2.84
N VAL A 96 -6.83 -14.64 -2.40
CA VAL A 96 -5.59 -14.32 -1.68
C VAL A 96 -5.52 -15.08 -0.36
N LYS A 97 -6.61 -15.16 0.40
CA LYS A 97 -6.69 -15.92 1.67
C LYS A 97 -6.31 -17.38 1.45
N GLN A 98 -6.91 -18.04 0.46
CA GLN A 98 -6.59 -19.43 0.14
C GLN A 98 -5.12 -19.61 -0.24
N GLN A 99 -4.58 -18.73 -1.10
CA GLN A 99 -3.18 -18.78 -1.49
C GLN A 99 -2.22 -18.59 -0.31
N LEU A 100 -2.55 -17.68 0.62
CA LEU A 100 -1.76 -17.49 1.83
C LEU A 100 -1.82 -18.72 2.75
N GLN A 101 -2.99 -19.34 2.91
CA GLN A 101 -3.15 -20.57 3.69
C GLN A 101 -2.36 -21.75 3.10
N ASP A 102 -2.34 -21.88 1.77
CA ASP A 102 -1.63 -22.97 1.09
C ASP A 102 -0.12 -22.75 1.06
N ALA A 103 0.33 -21.49 0.99
CA ALA A 103 1.72 -21.17 0.74
C ALA A 103 2.51 -20.79 1.99
N LEU A 104 1.93 -20.11 2.97
CA LEU A 104 2.67 -19.65 4.14
C LEU A 104 3.12 -20.84 5.00
N PRO A 105 4.35 -20.83 5.52
CA PRO A 105 4.78 -21.88 6.44
C PRO A 105 3.96 -21.79 7.75
N PRO A 106 3.77 -22.92 8.47
CA PRO A 106 2.97 -22.93 9.71
C PRO A 106 3.45 -21.93 10.78
N ASP A 107 4.76 -21.65 10.81
CA ASP A 107 5.42 -20.71 11.72
C ASP A 107 5.56 -19.29 11.14
N ALA A 108 4.87 -18.95 10.05
CA ALA A 108 4.93 -17.63 9.42
C ALA A 108 4.66 -16.48 10.40
N HIS A 109 3.74 -16.67 11.33
CA HIS A 109 3.42 -15.69 12.38
C HIS A 109 4.57 -15.43 13.35
N VAL A 110 5.43 -16.43 13.60
CA VAL A 110 6.65 -16.30 14.42
C VAL A 110 7.70 -15.49 13.67
N LEU A 111 7.90 -15.78 12.38
CA LEU A 111 8.81 -15.03 11.52
C LEU A 111 8.36 -13.57 11.33
N ALA A 112 7.06 -13.37 11.18
CA ALA A 112 6.42 -12.07 10.98
C ALA A 112 6.39 -11.22 12.24
N SER A 113 6.17 -11.82 13.41
CA SER A 113 6.05 -11.06 14.66
C SER A 113 7.32 -10.24 14.92
N GLN A 114 7.12 -8.98 15.23
CA GLN A 114 8.13 -7.93 15.45
C GLN A 114 8.99 -7.55 14.24
N ARG A 115 8.92 -8.29 13.12
CA ARG A 115 9.63 -7.97 11.86
C ARG A 115 8.72 -7.41 10.77
N LEU A 116 7.45 -7.79 10.75
CA LEU A 116 6.44 -7.31 9.81
C LEU A 116 5.57 -6.26 10.51
N GLY A 117 5.23 -5.18 9.80
CA GLY A 117 4.20 -4.24 10.23
C GLY A 117 3.14 -4.01 9.17
N ILE A 118 1.90 -4.37 9.48
CA ILE A 118 0.77 -4.30 8.55
C ILE A 118 -0.09 -3.09 8.90
N SER A 119 -0.27 -2.17 7.95
CA SER A 119 -1.17 -1.03 8.08
C SER A 119 -2.62 -1.46 7.88
N LEU A 120 -3.51 -1.14 8.82
CA LEU A 120 -4.94 -1.40 8.74
C LEU A 120 -5.72 -0.11 8.94
N THR A 121 -6.87 0.02 8.28
CA THR A 121 -7.79 1.13 8.52
C THR A 121 -8.99 0.62 9.30
N ARG A 122 -9.20 1.10 10.52
CA ARG A 122 -10.34 0.67 11.35
C ARG A 122 -11.65 1.25 10.79
N TRP A 123 -12.68 0.41 10.76
CA TRP A 123 -14.04 0.80 10.41
C TRP A 123 -14.89 1.01 11.67
N PRO A 124 -15.78 2.01 11.73
CA PRO A 124 -16.05 3.03 10.71
C PRO A 124 -15.24 4.33 10.88
N ASP A 125 -14.42 4.44 11.93
CA ASP A 125 -13.81 5.72 12.29
C ASP A 125 -12.58 6.13 11.47
N GLY A 126 -12.10 5.24 10.60
CA GLY A 126 -11.01 5.50 9.65
C GLY A 126 -9.63 5.60 10.29
N ARG A 127 -9.48 5.25 11.57
CA ARG A 127 -8.18 5.35 12.26
C ARG A 127 -7.21 4.30 11.77
N ASN A 128 -5.97 4.70 11.55
CA ASN A 128 -4.91 3.75 11.20
C ASN A 128 -4.50 2.91 12.42
N PHE A 129 -4.24 1.63 12.18
CA PHE A 129 -3.69 0.71 13.16
C PHE A 129 -2.55 -0.10 12.52
N LEU A 130 -1.38 -0.09 13.15
CA LEU A 130 -0.22 -0.83 12.68
C LEU A 130 -0.02 -2.09 13.52
N VAL A 131 -0.27 -3.25 12.92
CA VAL A 131 -0.11 -4.55 13.59
C VAL A 131 1.31 -5.07 13.39
N THR A 132 1.99 -5.42 14.49
CA THR A 132 3.36 -5.95 14.43
C THR A 132 3.54 -7.28 15.16
N ASP A 133 2.47 -7.85 15.70
CA ASP A 133 2.48 -9.06 16.51
C ASP A 133 1.33 -9.97 16.08
N PHE A 134 1.62 -11.27 15.97
CA PHE A 134 0.69 -12.28 15.48
C PHE A 134 0.84 -13.54 16.34
N ALA A 135 -0.22 -13.93 17.05
CA ALA A 135 -0.24 -15.11 17.92
C ALA A 135 -0.36 -16.41 17.12
N THR A 136 -1.00 -16.38 15.94
CA THR A 136 -1.18 -17.55 15.07
C THR A 136 -1.01 -17.20 13.59
N CYS A 137 -0.79 -18.23 12.77
CA CYS A 137 -0.74 -18.06 11.31
C CYS A 137 -2.07 -17.53 10.76
N ASP A 138 -3.20 -18.02 11.28
CA ASP A 138 -4.52 -17.53 10.91
C ASP A 138 -4.71 -16.04 11.24
N GLU A 139 -4.17 -15.58 12.36
CA GLU A 139 -4.22 -14.17 12.74
C GLU A 139 -3.40 -13.29 11.79
N LEU A 140 -2.21 -13.75 11.38
CA LEU A 140 -1.41 -13.08 10.35
C LEU A 140 -2.17 -12.98 9.01
N ILE A 141 -2.77 -14.09 8.57
CA ILE A 141 -3.58 -14.13 7.35
C ILE A 141 -4.78 -13.20 7.47
N GLN A 142 -5.42 -13.14 8.63
CA GLN A 142 -6.56 -12.26 8.86
C GLN A 142 -6.16 -10.78 8.81
N ALA A 143 -5.01 -10.40 9.36
CA ALA A 143 -4.47 -9.04 9.20
C ALA A 143 -4.18 -8.70 7.73
N LEU A 144 -3.63 -9.65 6.96
CA LEU A 144 -3.42 -9.48 5.51
C LEU A 144 -4.74 -9.35 4.74
N VAL A 145 -5.76 -10.11 5.11
CA VAL A 145 -7.11 -9.98 4.54
C VAL A 145 -7.68 -8.59 4.83
N CYS A 146 -7.55 -8.09 6.06
CA CYS A 146 -7.99 -6.74 6.43
C CYS A 146 -7.27 -5.63 5.64
N THR A 147 -5.93 -5.68 5.53
CA THR A 147 -5.17 -4.64 4.81
C THR A 147 -5.43 -4.61 3.30
N LEU A 148 -5.93 -5.71 2.72
CA LEU A 148 -6.28 -5.81 1.30
C LEU A 148 -7.75 -5.52 1.02
N TYR A 149 -8.60 -5.46 2.05
CA TYR A 149 -10.05 -5.38 1.87
C TYR A 149 -10.48 -3.97 1.45
N PHE A 150 -10.63 -3.75 0.14
CA PHE A 150 -11.11 -2.50 -0.41
C PHE A 150 -12.66 -2.51 -0.46
N PRO A 151 -13.36 -1.62 0.28
CA PRO A 151 -14.83 -1.61 0.33
C PRO A 151 -15.46 -1.47 -1.05
N PHE A 152 -16.61 -2.10 -1.27
CA PHE A 152 -17.36 -2.17 -2.53
C PHE A 152 -16.64 -2.91 -3.69
N TYR A 153 -15.32 -3.07 -3.62
CA TYR A 153 -14.54 -3.86 -4.56
C TYR A 153 -14.43 -5.33 -4.10
N CYS A 154 -14.02 -5.56 -2.86
CA CYS A 154 -13.92 -6.90 -2.26
C CYS A 154 -15.28 -7.40 -1.73
N GLY A 155 -16.12 -6.48 -1.24
CA GLY A 155 -17.41 -6.81 -0.64
C GLY A 155 -18.02 -5.63 0.11
N LEU A 156 -19.06 -5.92 0.89
CA LEU A 156 -19.77 -4.94 1.72
C LEU A 156 -19.46 -5.03 3.21
N ILE A 157 -19.14 -6.23 3.72
CA ILE A 157 -18.91 -6.47 5.14
C ILE A 157 -17.40 -6.55 5.40
N PRO A 158 -16.80 -5.58 6.11
CA PRO A 158 -15.39 -5.62 6.41
C PRO A 158 -15.01 -6.87 7.23
N PRO A 159 -13.83 -7.46 7.00
CA PRO A 159 -13.32 -8.56 7.80
C PRO A 159 -13.02 -8.12 9.24
N GLU A 160 -13.10 -9.10 10.14
CA GLU A 160 -12.80 -8.92 11.56
C GLU A 160 -11.35 -9.27 11.90
N PHE A 161 -10.70 -8.46 12.72
CA PHE A 161 -9.40 -8.75 13.31
C PHE A 161 -9.44 -8.33 14.78
N ARG A 162 -9.18 -9.27 15.69
CA ARG A 162 -9.22 -9.02 17.16
C ARG A 162 -10.53 -8.38 17.66
N GLY A 163 -11.68 -8.81 17.13
CA GLY A 163 -13.00 -8.31 17.55
C GLY A 163 -13.42 -6.99 16.91
N GLU A 164 -12.55 -6.36 16.12
CA GLU A 164 -12.79 -5.08 15.45
C GLU A 164 -12.79 -5.25 13.94
N ARG A 165 -13.42 -4.31 13.23
CA ARG A 165 -13.58 -4.38 11.77
C ARG A 165 -12.60 -3.46 11.07
N TYR A 166 -11.94 -3.97 10.03
CA TYR A 166 -10.90 -3.25 9.31
C TYR A 166 -11.07 -3.34 7.80
N ILE A 167 -10.60 -2.32 7.10
CA ILE A 167 -10.55 -2.19 5.66
C ILE A 167 -9.11 -1.86 5.22
N ASP A 168 -8.92 -1.70 3.91
CA ASP A 168 -7.62 -1.50 3.27
C ASP A 168 -6.78 -0.43 4.00
N GLY A 169 -5.54 -0.81 4.36
CA GLY A 169 -4.61 0.05 5.10
C GLY A 169 -4.25 1.33 4.36
N ALA A 170 -4.33 1.33 3.04
CA ALA A 170 -4.02 2.45 2.17
C ALA A 170 -4.99 3.62 2.36
N LEU A 171 -6.19 3.34 2.89
CA LEU A 171 -7.23 4.32 3.16
C LEU A 171 -6.99 5.14 4.44
N SER A 172 -5.91 4.88 5.18
CA SER A 172 -5.51 5.70 6.34
C SER A 172 -4.01 5.96 6.41
N ASN A 173 -3.17 4.97 6.08
CA ASN A 173 -1.72 5.10 6.06
C ASN A 173 -1.12 4.13 5.03
N ASN A 174 -0.91 4.63 3.81
CA ASN A 174 -0.48 3.78 2.71
C ASN A 174 0.99 3.39 2.77
N LEU A 175 1.85 4.26 3.33
CA LEU A 175 3.28 4.06 3.39
C LEU A 175 3.77 4.33 4.82
N PRO A 176 3.67 3.35 5.74
CA PRO A 176 4.03 3.55 7.14
C PRO A 176 5.48 4.01 7.31
N PHE A 177 5.71 5.01 8.17
CA PHE A 177 7.02 5.59 8.43
C PHE A 177 7.72 6.19 7.19
N ALA A 178 6.97 6.70 6.21
CA ALA A 178 7.52 7.39 5.05
C ALA A 178 8.44 8.57 5.42
N ASP A 179 8.06 9.35 6.44
CA ASP A 179 8.83 10.52 6.89
C ASP A 179 10.07 10.16 7.72
N CYS A 180 10.28 8.87 8.03
CA CYS A 180 11.40 8.43 8.86
C CYS A 180 12.67 8.29 8.00
N PRO A 181 13.76 9.05 8.28
CA PRO A 181 14.97 9.01 7.45
C PRO A 181 15.69 7.66 7.41
N SER A 182 15.40 6.77 8.36
CA SER A 182 15.93 5.41 8.42
C SER A 182 14.99 4.36 7.78
N THR A 183 13.97 4.77 7.05
CA THR A 183 13.07 3.87 6.33
C THR A 183 13.28 4.04 4.84
N ILE A 184 13.66 2.97 4.16
CA ILE A 184 13.71 2.94 2.69
C ILE A 184 12.30 2.71 2.18
N THR A 185 11.80 3.64 1.40
CA THR A 185 10.41 3.63 0.92
C THR A 185 10.31 3.12 -0.52
N VAL A 186 9.28 2.33 -0.81
CA VAL A 186 9.05 1.72 -2.14
C VAL A 186 7.62 1.94 -2.59
N SER A 187 7.45 2.48 -3.81
CA SER A 187 6.15 2.80 -4.38
C SER A 187 6.15 2.74 -5.91
N PRO A 188 5.13 2.17 -6.56
CA PRO A 188 4.99 2.22 -8.02
C PRO A 188 4.49 3.56 -8.55
N PHE A 189 4.10 4.50 -7.69
CA PHE A 189 3.60 5.80 -8.12
C PHE A 189 4.73 6.80 -8.29
N HIS A 190 4.55 7.74 -9.23
CA HIS A 190 5.51 8.82 -9.42
C HIS A 190 5.48 9.79 -8.24
N GLY A 191 6.64 10.02 -7.60
CA GLY A 191 6.73 10.83 -6.40
C GLY A 191 8.16 11.05 -5.93
N THR A 192 8.31 11.26 -4.62
CA THR A 192 9.58 11.56 -3.92
C THR A 192 10.12 10.38 -3.10
N VAL A 193 9.41 9.26 -3.13
CA VAL A 193 9.77 7.98 -2.51
C VAL A 193 11.15 7.50 -2.98
N ASP A 194 11.90 6.81 -2.12
CA ASP A 194 13.28 6.38 -2.42
C ASP A 194 13.36 5.49 -3.67
N ILE A 195 12.47 4.50 -3.77
CA ILE A 195 12.34 3.57 -4.90
C ILE A 195 10.96 3.76 -5.52
N CYS A 196 10.90 4.59 -6.56
CA CYS A 196 9.71 4.79 -7.38
C CYS A 196 10.04 5.18 -8.81
N PRO A 197 9.09 5.09 -9.76
CA PRO A 197 9.28 5.65 -11.10
C PRO A 197 9.53 7.16 -11.03
N GLN A 198 10.40 7.69 -11.90
CA GLN A 198 10.57 9.15 -12.02
C GLN A 198 9.49 9.71 -12.94
N SER A 199 8.85 10.81 -12.55
CA SER A 199 8.03 11.55 -13.51
C SER A 199 8.93 12.29 -14.48
N THR A 200 8.54 12.27 -15.75
CA THR A 200 9.11 13.15 -16.78
C THR A 200 8.67 14.61 -16.57
N SER A 201 7.55 14.82 -15.86
CA SER A 201 6.96 16.13 -15.64
C SER A 201 7.51 16.77 -14.36
N PRO A 202 7.94 18.05 -14.40
CA PRO A 202 8.22 18.83 -13.19
C PRO A 202 6.89 19.24 -12.54
N ASN A 203 6.07 18.28 -12.12
CA ASN A 203 4.84 18.60 -11.40
C ASN A 203 5.21 19.04 -9.99
N LEU A 204 4.99 20.33 -9.71
CA LEU A 204 5.32 20.99 -8.44
C LEU A 204 4.29 20.71 -7.32
N HIS A 205 3.17 20.06 -7.64
CA HIS A 205 2.11 19.80 -6.66
C HIS A 205 2.11 18.33 -6.23
N GLU A 206 2.67 18.11 -5.04
CA GLU A 206 2.62 16.84 -4.32
C GLU A 206 1.43 16.87 -3.36
N LEU A 207 0.61 15.82 -3.40
CA LEU A 207 -0.45 15.61 -2.41
C LEU A 207 0.01 14.52 -1.45
N ASN A 208 0.10 14.85 -0.17
CA ASN A 208 0.22 13.85 0.90
C ASN A 208 -1.19 13.52 1.42
N VAL A 209 -1.78 12.44 0.92
CA VAL A 209 -3.08 11.94 1.37
C VAL A 209 -2.88 10.55 1.96
N PHE A 210 -3.37 10.30 3.18
CA PHE A 210 -3.16 9.03 3.89
C PHE A 210 -1.68 8.63 4.08
N ASN A 211 -0.81 9.59 4.45
CA ASN A 211 0.65 9.43 4.52
C ASN A 211 1.27 8.91 3.21
N PHE A 212 0.66 9.27 2.08
CA PHE A 212 1.10 8.91 0.75
C PHE A 212 1.32 10.16 -0.07
N SER A 213 2.59 10.54 -0.27
CA SER A 213 2.97 11.68 -1.09
C SER A 213 3.18 11.23 -2.54
N PHE A 214 2.31 11.69 -3.44
CA PHE A 214 2.45 11.46 -4.87
C PHE A 214 2.19 12.74 -5.65
N GLN A 215 2.81 12.84 -6.82
CA GLN A 215 2.61 13.99 -7.70
C GLN A 215 1.20 13.92 -8.30
N ILE A 216 0.46 15.03 -8.29
CA ILE A 216 -0.78 15.10 -9.07
C ILE A 216 -0.39 15.06 -10.54
N SER A 217 -0.61 13.94 -11.20
CA SER A 217 -0.34 13.77 -12.62
C SER A 217 -1.39 12.86 -13.25
N THR A 218 -1.62 13.06 -14.54
CA THR A 218 -2.46 12.16 -15.34
C THR A 218 -1.95 10.72 -15.28
N GLU A 219 -0.62 10.55 -15.24
CA GLU A 219 0.04 9.25 -15.04
C GLU A 219 -0.41 8.60 -13.73
N ASN A 220 -0.35 9.30 -12.60
CA ASN A 220 -0.77 8.75 -11.30
C ASN A 220 -2.27 8.48 -11.21
N PHE A 221 -3.12 9.26 -11.90
CA PHE A 221 -4.55 8.94 -12.01
C PHE A 221 -4.77 7.61 -12.75
N PHE A 222 -4.08 7.40 -13.88
CA PHE A 222 -4.12 6.13 -14.60
C PHE A 222 -3.56 4.97 -13.76
N LEU A 223 -2.47 5.19 -13.03
CA LEU A 223 -1.92 4.20 -12.09
C LEU A 223 -2.94 3.86 -10.99
N GLY A 224 -3.68 4.84 -10.48
CA GLY A 224 -4.78 4.62 -9.52
C GLY A 224 -5.89 3.71 -10.06
N LEU A 225 -6.27 3.86 -11.34
CA LEU A 225 -7.21 2.94 -11.99
C LEU A 225 -6.62 1.53 -12.14
N ILE A 226 -5.35 1.45 -12.56
CA ILE A 226 -4.63 0.18 -12.76
C ILE A 226 -4.44 -0.59 -11.44
N CYS A 227 -4.38 0.10 -10.30
CA CYS A 227 -4.33 -0.55 -8.98
C CYS A 227 -5.48 -1.52 -8.78
N LEU A 228 -6.69 -1.14 -9.20
CA LEU A 228 -7.92 -1.92 -9.01
C LEU A 228 -8.33 -2.71 -10.25
N ILE A 229 -8.02 -2.21 -11.45
CA ILE A 229 -8.37 -2.83 -12.72
C ILE A 229 -7.07 -3.20 -13.43
N PRO A 230 -6.61 -4.46 -13.35
CA PRO A 230 -5.34 -4.82 -13.93
C PRO A 230 -5.38 -4.69 -15.46
N PRO A 231 -4.30 -4.21 -16.08
CA PRO A 231 -4.10 -4.27 -17.52
C PRO A 231 -3.75 -5.72 -17.92
N SER A 232 -3.24 -5.90 -19.14
CA SER A 232 -2.75 -7.21 -19.59
C SER A 232 -1.58 -7.71 -18.73
N LEU A 233 -1.38 -9.03 -18.69
CA LEU A 233 -0.30 -9.66 -17.92
C LEU A 233 1.07 -9.05 -18.24
N GLU A 234 1.35 -8.75 -19.51
CA GLU A 234 2.63 -8.18 -19.92
C GLU A 234 2.86 -6.77 -19.37
N VAL A 235 1.82 -5.93 -19.29
CA VAL A 235 1.95 -4.60 -18.69
C VAL A 235 2.22 -4.70 -17.18
N VAL A 236 1.61 -5.69 -16.51
CA VAL A 236 1.90 -5.96 -15.10
C VAL A 236 3.31 -6.53 -14.92
N ALA A 237 3.78 -7.38 -15.83
CA ALA A 237 5.14 -7.89 -15.85
C ALA A 237 6.17 -6.77 -16.10
N ASP A 238 5.87 -5.84 -17.00
CA ASP A 238 6.71 -4.65 -17.24
C ASP A 238 6.78 -3.76 -16.01
N ASN A 239 5.69 -3.61 -15.25
CA ASN A 239 5.73 -2.91 -13.97
C ASN A 239 6.67 -3.61 -12.95
N CYS A 240 6.75 -4.95 -12.99
CA CYS A 240 7.75 -5.69 -12.22
C CYS A 240 9.17 -5.37 -12.68
N ARG A 241 9.43 -5.41 -13.99
CA ARG A 241 10.74 -5.04 -14.55
C ARG A 241 11.13 -3.59 -14.20
N GLN A 242 10.16 -2.67 -14.18
CA GLN A 242 10.39 -1.27 -13.83
C GLN A 242 10.76 -1.12 -12.35
N GLY A 243 10.11 -1.88 -11.46
CA GLY A 243 10.48 -1.94 -10.04
C GLY A 243 11.93 -2.36 -9.82
N TYR A 244 12.43 -3.33 -10.59
CA TYR A 244 13.83 -3.74 -10.54
C TYR A 244 14.77 -2.60 -10.97
N LEU A 245 14.46 -1.91 -12.08
CA LEU A 245 15.28 -0.80 -12.57
C LEU A 245 15.29 0.39 -11.60
N ASP A 246 14.15 0.71 -10.99
CA ASP A 246 14.06 1.80 -10.02
C ASP A 246 14.85 1.49 -8.75
N ALA A 247 14.81 0.24 -8.27
CA ALA A 247 15.62 -0.23 -7.15
C ALA A 247 17.12 -0.21 -7.49
N LEU A 248 17.49 -0.65 -8.70
CA LEU A 248 18.87 -0.61 -9.17
C LEU A 248 19.39 0.83 -9.20
N ARG A 249 18.57 1.77 -9.67
CA ARG A 249 18.90 3.20 -9.68
C ARG A 249 19.09 3.74 -8.27
N PHE A 250 18.24 3.37 -7.32
CA PHE A 250 18.41 3.73 -5.93
C PHE A 250 19.74 3.23 -5.36
N LEU A 251 20.10 1.96 -5.62
CA LEU A 251 21.35 1.38 -5.16
C LEU A 251 22.57 2.08 -5.78
N GLU A 252 22.58 2.32 -7.09
CA GLU A 252 23.67 3.01 -7.78
C GLU A 252 23.84 4.45 -7.30
N ARG A 253 22.73 5.16 -7.08
CA ARG A 253 22.75 6.52 -6.51
C ARG A 253 23.40 6.57 -5.14
N ARG A 254 23.25 5.52 -4.34
CA ARG A 254 23.82 5.40 -3.00
C ARG A 254 25.22 4.76 -3.00
N GLY A 255 25.75 4.35 -4.15
CA GLY A 255 27.04 3.65 -4.24
C GLY A 255 27.00 2.25 -3.61
N LEU A 256 25.82 1.60 -3.60
CA LEU A 256 25.61 0.28 -3.01
C LEU A 256 25.75 -0.86 -4.03
N THR A 257 26.08 -0.55 -5.28
CA THR A 257 26.39 -1.54 -6.33
C THR A 257 27.90 -1.63 -6.56
N LYS A 258 28.36 -2.78 -7.05
CA LYS A 258 29.78 -2.98 -7.43
C LYS A 258 30.13 -2.28 -8.75
N GLU A 259 29.14 -2.08 -9.61
CA GLU A 259 29.31 -1.62 -10.98
C GLU A 259 28.10 -0.74 -11.41
N PRO A 260 28.32 0.24 -12.31
CA PRO A 260 27.29 1.13 -12.83
C PRO A 260 26.51 0.48 -14.00
N VAL A 261 25.64 -0.47 -13.68
CA VAL A 261 24.86 -1.26 -14.65
C VAL A 261 23.90 -0.39 -15.48
N LEU A 262 23.27 0.63 -14.89
CA LEU A 262 22.31 1.46 -15.65
C LEU A 262 22.99 2.28 -16.76
N TRP A 263 24.26 2.63 -16.59
CA TRP A 263 25.03 3.34 -17.62
C TRP A 263 25.29 2.45 -18.84
N THR A 264 25.61 1.17 -18.61
CA THR A 264 25.85 0.21 -19.69
C THR A 264 24.56 -0.09 -20.47
N LEU A 265 23.40 -0.13 -19.79
CA LEU A 265 22.11 -0.29 -20.45
C LEU A 265 21.75 0.88 -21.39
N VAL A 266 22.14 2.10 -21.04
CA VAL A 266 21.87 3.31 -21.86
C VAL A 266 22.97 3.54 -22.91
N SER A 267 23.94 2.64 -23.03
CA SER A 267 25.10 2.80 -23.93
C SER A 267 25.83 4.14 -23.74
N LYS A 268 25.89 4.60 -22.49
CA LYS A 268 26.65 5.79 -22.08
C LYS A 268 27.87 5.35 -21.29
N GLU A 269 29.04 5.91 -21.58
CA GLU A 269 30.25 5.67 -20.81
C GLU A 269 29.98 6.03 -19.33
N PRO A 270 30.16 5.10 -18.38
CA PRO A 270 30.03 5.44 -16.97
C PRO A 270 31.10 6.49 -16.59
N PRO A 271 30.79 7.42 -15.66
CA PRO A 271 31.82 8.30 -15.14
C PRO A 271 32.96 7.48 -14.53
N ALA A 272 34.20 7.94 -14.70
CA ALA A 272 35.37 7.28 -14.11
C ALA A 272 35.11 7.01 -12.61
N PRO A 273 35.44 5.82 -12.09
CA PRO A 273 35.32 5.54 -10.67
C PRO A 273 36.06 6.65 -9.92
N ALA A 274 35.38 7.30 -8.98
CA ALA A 274 36.05 8.27 -8.12
C ALA A 274 37.18 7.50 -7.42
N ASP A 275 38.43 7.90 -7.70
CA ASP A 275 39.61 7.30 -7.10
C ASP A 275 39.40 7.26 -5.59
N GLY A 276 39.29 6.05 -5.05
CA GLY A 276 39.15 5.79 -3.63
C GLY A 276 40.46 6.08 -2.91
N ASN A 277 40.95 7.32 -2.97
CA ASN A 277 41.84 7.84 -1.96
C ASN A 277 40.93 8.44 -0.88
N TRP A 278 40.57 7.63 0.12
CA TRP A 278 39.95 8.13 1.34
C TRP A 278 40.98 8.96 2.12
N ASP A 279 41.35 10.13 1.59
CA ASP A 279 42.19 11.10 2.27
C ASP A 279 41.38 11.71 3.41
N ALA A 280 41.85 11.44 4.62
CA ALA A 280 41.39 12.03 5.86
C ALA A 280 41.66 13.54 5.85
N GLY A 281 40.77 14.34 5.25
CA GLY A 281 41.02 15.77 5.14
C GLY A 281 39.93 16.59 4.45
N CYS A 282 38.65 16.42 4.80
CA CYS A 282 37.64 17.46 4.55
C CYS A 282 36.48 17.37 5.55
N ASP A 283 36.38 18.40 6.39
CA ASP A 283 35.22 18.91 7.12
C ASP A 283 34.17 17.93 7.67
N GLN A 284 34.31 17.69 8.96
CA GLN A 284 33.28 17.15 9.83
C GLN A 284 32.02 18.05 9.76
N ARG A 285 30.87 17.54 9.29
CA ARG A 285 29.61 17.45 10.09
C ARG A 285 28.37 16.98 9.30
N TRP A 286 28.38 16.84 7.98
CA TRP A 286 27.33 16.05 7.27
C TRP A 286 27.72 14.56 7.22
N LYS A 287 27.93 13.98 8.40
CA LYS A 287 28.73 12.75 8.62
C LYS A 287 27.99 11.40 8.41
N GLY A 288 27.04 11.35 7.47
CA GLY A 288 26.32 10.10 7.15
C GLY A 288 25.67 10.02 5.76
N GLY A 289 25.70 11.10 4.97
CA GLY A 289 25.18 11.07 3.61
C GLY A 289 26.20 10.44 2.68
N LEU A 290 26.00 9.17 2.30
CA LEU A 290 26.59 8.65 1.07
C LEU A 290 26.33 9.70 -0.03
N SER A 291 27.40 10.19 -0.67
CA SER A 291 27.32 11.13 -1.79
C SER A 291 26.33 10.57 -2.81
N LEU A 292 25.16 11.21 -2.92
CA LEU A 292 24.13 10.77 -3.85
C LEU A 292 24.63 11.08 -5.27
N ASN A 293 24.74 10.06 -6.11
CA ASN A 293 25.13 10.28 -7.51
C ASN A 293 23.90 10.63 -8.36
N TRP A 294 23.52 11.92 -8.42
CA TRP A 294 22.39 12.37 -9.25
C TRP A 294 22.61 12.19 -10.76
N LYS A 295 23.83 11.86 -11.21
CA LYS A 295 24.09 11.60 -12.63
C LYS A 295 23.57 10.24 -13.11
N VAL A 296 23.29 9.29 -12.19
CA VAL A 296 22.81 7.95 -12.56
C VAL A 296 21.56 8.06 -13.44
N PRO A 297 21.58 7.48 -14.66
CA PRO A 297 20.52 7.64 -15.61
C PRO A 297 19.23 6.98 -15.13
N HIS A 298 18.10 7.52 -15.59
CA HIS A 298 16.82 6.82 -15.53
C HIS A 298 16.69 5.93 -16.75
N VAL A 299 16.30 4.67 -16.51
CA VAL A 299 16.07 3.67 -17.55
C VAL A 299 14.62 3.21 -17.43
N GLN A 300 13.90 3.24 -18.54
CA GLN A 300 12.57 2.66 -18.62
C GLN A 300 12.67 1.24 -19.19
N VAL A 301 11.75 0.36 -18.80
CA VAL A 301 11.72 -1.03 -19.27
C VAL A 301 11.75 -1.15 -20.80
N LYS A 302 11.03 -0.27 -21.50
CA LYS A 302 10.98 -0.23 -22.97
C LYS A 302 12.36 0.01 -23.63
N ASP A 303 13.29 0.60 -22.89
CA ASP A 303 14.65 0.89 -23.37
C ASP A 303 15.64 -0.25 -23.05
N VAL A 304 15.18 -1.33 -22.40
CA VAL A 304 15.99 -2.50 -22.04
C VAL A 304 15.61 -3.69 -22.94
N PRO A 305 16.36 -3.94 -24.04
CA PRO A 305 15.96 -4.92 -25.05
C PRO A 305 16.04 -6.38 -24.57
N ASN A 306 16.93 -6.69 -23.63
CA ASN A 306 17.08 -8.04 -23.09
C ASN A 306 17.17 -8.03 -21.56
N PHE A 307 16.01 -8.05 -20.91
CA PHE A 307 15.93 -8.08 -19.46
C PHE A 307 16.49 -9.37 -18.84
N GLU A 308 16.55 -10.50 -19.58
CA GLU A 308 17.13 -11.76 -19.09
C GLU A 308 18.60 -11.62 -18.68
N GLN A 309 19.36 -10.75 -19.36
CA GLN A 309 20.77 -10.51 -19.01
C GLN A 309 20.91 -9.79 -17.67
N LEU A 310 19.91 -8.99 -17.29
CA LEU A 310 19.92 -8.23 -16.05
C LEU A 310 19.46 -9.08 -14.86
N SER A 311 18.40 -9.85 -15.04
CA SER A 311 17.88 -10.79 -14.04
C SER A 311 17.21 -12.00 -14.70
N PRO A 312 17.94 -13.11 -14.88
CA PRO A 312 17.39 -14.32 -15.50
C PRO A 312 16.33 -14.98 -14.61
N GLU A 313 16.48 -14.91 -13.29
CA GLU A 313 15.51 -15.45 -12.33
C GLU A 313 14.17 -14.71 -12.38
N LEU A 314 14.19 -13.37 -12.42
CA LEU A 314 12.97 -12.57 -12.54
C LEU A 314 12.28 -12.83 -13.88
N GLU A 315 13.04 -12.82 -14.97
CA GLU A 315 12.46 -13.00 -16.30
C GLU A 315 11.90 -14.42 -16.50
N ALA A 316 12.54 -15.45 -15.94
CA ALA A 316 12.00 -16.81 -15.93
C ALA A 316 10.68 -16.89 -15.14
N ALA A 317 10.62 -16.26 -13.97
CA ALA A 317 9.41 -16.19 -13.15
C ALA A 317 8.27 -15.45 -13.88
N LEU A 318 8.56 -14.31 -14.50
CA LEU A 318 7.58 -13.55 -15.29
C LEU A 318 7.08 -14.34 -16.49
N LYS A 319 7.98 -14.95 -17.29
CA LYS A 319 7.59 -15.77 -18.44
C LYS A 319 6.72 -16.95 -18.05
N LYS A 320 7.08 -17.66 -16.97
CA LYS A 320 6.27 -18.76 -16.45
C LYS A 320 4.88 -18.27 -16.02
N ALA A 321 4.81 -17.15 -15.30
CA ALA A 321 3.54 -16.61 -14.83
C ALA A 321 2.67 -16.00 -15.96
N CYS A 322 3.29 -15.48 -17.02
CA CYS A 322 2.62 -15.01 -18.24
C CYS A 322 2.28 -16.15 -19.22
N THR A 323 2.70 -17.39 -18.97
CA THR A 323 2.42 -18.51 -19.87
C THR A 323 0.93 -18.82 -19.87
N ARG A 324 0.29 -18.56 -21.01
CA ARG A 324 -1.13 -18.88 -21.24
C ARG A 324 -1.31 -20.36 -21.57
N ASP A 325 -2.53 -20.86 -21.40
CA ASP A 325 -2.92 -22.20 -21.81
C ASP A 325 -2.67 -22.38 -23.33
N PRO A 326 -1.78 -23.30 -23.75
CA PRO A 326 -1.44 -23.50 -25.16
C PRO A 326 -2.57 -24.17 -25.96
N SER A 327 -3.65 -24.62 -25.29
CA SER A 327 -4.77 -25.29 -25.92
C SER A 327 -5.37 -24.46 -27.06
N ARG A 328 -5.74 -25.13 -28.16
CA ARG A 328 -6.41 -24.47 -29.30
C ARG A 328 -7.72 -23.80 -28.87
N TRP A 329 -8.39 -24.40 -27.88
CA TRP A 329 -9.64 -23.92 -27.33
C TRP A 329 -9.46 -22.60 -26.55
N ALA A 330 -8.47 -22.52 -25.67
CA ALA A 330 -8.16 -21.28 -24.97
C ALA A 330 -7.78 -20.15 -25.96
N ARG A 331 -6.93 -20.46 -26.95
CA ARG A 331 -6.57 -19.49 -28.00
C ARG A 331 -7.79 -18.99 -28.78
N PHE A 332 -8.76 -19.85 -29.07
CA PHE A 332 -10.00 -19.44 -29.72
C PHE A 332 -10.79 -18.46 -28.85
N TRP A 333 -11.03 -18.75 -27.57
CA TRP A 333 -11.78 -17.86 -26.67
C TRP A 333 -11.10 -16.51 -26.41
N HIS A 334 -9.78 -16.46 -26.51
CA HIS A 334 -9.02 -15.20 -26.45
C HIS A 334 -8.89 -14.47 -27.79
N SER A 335 -9.32 -15.08 -28.90
CA SER A 335 -9.34 -14.44 -30.22
C SER A 335 -10.58 -13.55 -30.38
N GLY A 336 -10.55 -12.59 -31.31
CA GLY A 336 -11.69 -11.71 -31.60
C GLY A 336 -13.02 -12.47 -31.83
N PRO A 337 -13.07 -13.51 -32.68
CA PRO A 337 -14.27 -14.33 -32.86
C PRO A 337 -14.75 -15.03 -31.58
N GLY A 338 -13.83 -15.56 -30.77
CA GLY A 338 -14.17 -16.19 -29.50
C GLY A 338 -14.72 -15.19 -28.48
N GLN A 339 -14.14 -14.00 -28.40
CA GLN A 339 -14.65 -12.92 -27.55
C GLN A 339 -16.07 -12.51 -27.97
N VAL A 340 -16.32 -12.34 -29.27
CA VAL A 340 -17.67 -12.05 -29.80
C VAL A 340 -18.65 -13.15 -29.39
N LEU A 341 -18.27 -14.41 -29.53
CA LEU A 341 -19.11 -15.53 -29.11
C LEU A 341 -19.37 -15.52 -27.59
N THR A 342 -18.36 -15.25 -26.76
CA THR A 342 -18.53 -15.10 -25.31
C THR A 342 -19.57 -14.02 -25.00
N TYR A 343 -19.46 -12.84 -25.61
CA TYR A 343 -20.41 -11.75 -25.40
C TYR A 343 -21.82 -12.06 -25.91
N LEU A 344 -21.96 -12.84 -26.99
CA LEU A 344 -23.26 -13.31 -27.47
C LEU A 344 -23.91 -14.34 -26.54
N LEU A 345 -23.12 -15.16 -25.87
CA LEU A 345 -23.60 -16.17 -24.93
C LEU A 345 -23.87 -15.62 -23.52
N LEU A 346 -23.28 -14.47 -23.16
CA LEU A 346 -23.45 -13.83 -21.85
C LEU A 346 -24.90 -13.70 -21.37
N PRO A 347 -25.88 -13.24 -22.19
CA PRO A 347 -27.27 -13.15 -21.75
C PRO A 347 -27.85 -14.50 -21.29
N CYS A 348 -27.33 -15.60 -21.84
CA CYS A 348 -27.75 -16.96 -21.50
C CYS A 348 -26.93 -17.56 -20.35
N THR A 349 -25.63 -17.26 -20.23
CA THR A 349 -24.74 -17.87 -19.22
C THR A 349 -24.68 -17.07 -17.91
N LEU A 350 -24.60 -15.74 -18.00
CA LEU A 350 -24.38 -14.86 -16.85
C LEU A 350 -25.45 -15.00 -15.76
N PRO A 351 -26.76 -15.16 -16.05
CA PRO A 351 -27.75 -15.36 -14.99
C PRO A 351 -27.47 -16.62 -14.16
N PHE A 352 -27.08 -17.72 -14.80
CA PHE A 352 -26.75 -18.98 -14.10
C PHE A 352 -25.43 -18.87 -13.34
N GLU A 353 -24.40 -18.28 -13.95
CA GLU A 353 -23.12 -18.02 -13.30
C GLU A 353 -23.31 -17.13 -12.07
N TYR A 354 -24.10 -16.06 -12.19
CA TYR A 354 -24.44 -15.19 -11.08
C TYR A 354 -25.08 -15.95 -9.93
N ILE A 355 -26.13 -16.74 -10.20
CA ILE A 355 -26.80 -17.56 -9.17
C ILE A 355 -25.81 -18.54 -8.54
N TYR A 356 -24.99 -19.22 -9.34
CA TYR A 356 -24.03 -20.21 -8.88
C TYR A 356 -22.94 -19.60 -8.00
N PHE A 357 -22.25 -18.56 -8.46
CA PHE A 357 -21.18 -17.93 -7.67
C PHE A 357 -21.73 -17.19 -6.45
N ARG A 358 -22.91 -16.56 -6.57
CA ARG A 358 -23.55 -15.91 -5.41
C ARG A 358 -23.98 -16.92 -4.35
N SER A 359 -24.56 -18.05 -4.74
CA SER A 359 -24.95 -19.12 -3.80
C SER A 359 -23.74 -19.73 -3.11
N ARG A 360 -22.62 -19.97 -3.82
CA ARG A 360 -21.37 -20.42 -3.19
C ARG A 360 -20.85 -19.43 -2.16
N ARG A 361 -20.86 -18.13 -2.46
CA ARG A 361 -20.42 -17.09 -1.51
C ARG A 361 -21.32 -17.02 -0.28
N LEU A 362 -22.64 -17.17 -0.47
CA LEU A 362 -23.57 -17.27 0.66
C LEU A 362 -23.21 -18.46 1.55
N VAL A 363 -22.94 -19.63 0.98
CA VAL A 363 -22.54 -20.84 1.75
C VAL A 363 -21.25 -20.62 2.52
N VAL A 364 -20.24 -20.00 1.91
CA VAL A 364 -18.96 -19.67 2.58
C VAL A 364 -19.16 -18.67 3.71
N TRP A 365 -20.11 -17.74 3.56
CA TRP A 365 -20.41 -16.71 4.56
C TRP A 365 -21.28 -17.20 5.73
N LEU A 366 -22.04 -18.30 5.56
CA LEU A 366 -22.98 -18.81 6.58
C LEU A 366 -22.41 -18.88 8.01
N PRO A 367 -21.17 -19.34 8.25
CA PRO A 367 -20.60 -19.40 9.61
C PRO A 367 -20.48 -18.03 10.29
N ASP A 368 -20.23 -16.98 9.51
CA ASP A 368 -19.95 -15.62 10.00
C ASP A 368 -21.23 -14.76 10.12
N VAL A 369 -22.32 -15.18 9.48
CA VAL A 369 -23.62 -14.45 9.47
C VAL A 369 -24.07 -13.97 10.85
N PRO A 370 -24.05 -14.80 11.92
CA PRO A 370 -24.52 -14.34 13.22
C PRO A 370 -23.69 -13.17 13.75
N ALA A 371 -22.36 -13.28 13.70
CA ALA A 371 -21.45 -12.24 14.18
C ALA A 371 -21.62 -10.93 13.39
N ASP A 372 -21.74 -11.03 12.06
CA ASP A 372 -21.93 -9.88 11.19
C ASP A 372 -23.28 -9.18 11.40
N LEU A 373 -24.35 -9.95 11.63
CA LEU A 373 -25.68 -9.40 11.96
C LEU A 373 -25.67 -8.68 13.31
N TRP A 374 -25.03 -9.26 14.33
CA TRP A 374 -24.88 -8.60 15.64
C TRP A 374 -24.11 -7.29 15.53
N TRP A 375 -23.02 -7.29 14.76
CA TRP A 375 -22.23 -6.09 14.50
C TRP A 375 -23.04 -5.02 13.75
N MET A 376 -23.77 -5.38 12.69
CA MET A 376 -24.64 -4.46 11.94
C MET A 376 -25.76 -3.88 12.83
N GLN A 377 -26.36 -4.71 13.68
CA GLN A 377 -27.35 -4.24 14.66
C GLN A 377 -26.73 -3.26 15.66
N GLY A 378 -25.49 -3.52 16.10
CA GLY A 378 -24.72 -2.59 16.94
C GLY A 378 -24.51 -1.23 16.29
N LEU A 379 -24.13 -1.21 15.00
CA LEU A 379 -23.98 0.02 14.22
C LEU A 379 -25.30 0.80 14.10
N LEU A 380 -26.39 0.11 13.74
CA LEU A 380 -27.72 0.72 13.62
C LEU A 380 -28.20 1.31 14.96
N ARG A 381 -27.96 0.60 16.07
CA ARG A 381 -28.30 1.08 17.41
C ARG A 381 -27.51 2.34 17.77
N ASN A 382 -26.22 2.37 17.50
CA ASN A 382 -25.37 3.52 17.78
C ASN A 382 -25.79 4.75 16.95
N MET A 383 -26.08 4.55 15.66
CA MET A 383 -26.60 5.62 14.80
C MET A 383 -27.96 6.12 15.30
N ALA A 384 -28.88 5.24 15.69
CA ALA A 384 -30.18 5.62 16.23
C ALA A 384 -30.04 6.45 17.53
N LEU A 385 -29.12 6.05 18.42
CA LEU A 385 -28.82 6.80 19.65
C LEU A 385 -28.20 8.17 19.37
N GLU A 386 -27.33 8.28 18.36
CA GLU A 386 -26.72 9.56 17.97
C GLU A 386 -27.75 10.50 17.33
N VAL A 387 -28.62 9.99 16.45
CA VAL A 387 -29.72 10.78 15.89
C VAL A 387 -30.68 11.23 17.00
N PHE A 388 -30.99 10.34 17.94
CA PHE A 388 -31.84 10.67 19.10
C PHE A 388 -31.18 11.71 20.02
N SER A 389 -29.87 11.63 20.28
CA SER A 389 -29.17 12.59 21.12
C SER A 389 -29.07 13.96 20.45
N ARG A 390 -28.80 14.02 19.14
CA ARG A 390 -28.79 15.26 18.35
C ARG A 390 -30.17 15.92 18.32
N THR A 391 -31.23 15.14 18.07
CA THR A 391 -32.60 15.67 18.09
C THR A 391 -33.02 16.13 19.49
N LYS A 392 -32.65 15.39 20.54
CA LYS A 392 -32.88 15.81 21.94
C LYS A 392 -32.12 17.11 22.28
N ALA A 393 -30.87 17.25 21.85
CA ALA A 393 -30.07 18.46 22.06
C ALA A 393 -30.61 19.67 21.29
N GLN A 394 -31.14 19.47 20.09
CA GLN A 394 -31.83 20.52 19.33
C GLN A 394 -33.15 20.94 20.00
N LEU A 395 -33.91 19.99 20.54
CA LEU A 395 -35.17 20.27 21.26
C LEU A 395 -34.94 20.95 22.62
N LEU A 396 -33.83 20.63 23.31
CA LEU A 396 -33.46 21.20 24.60
C LEU A 396 -32.40 22.32 24.49
N GLY A 397 -32.12 22.81 23.27
CA GLY A 397 -31.21 23.93 23.03
C GLY A 397 -31.59 25.14 23.88
N PRO A 398 -30.62 25.94 24.35
CA PRO A 398 -30.75 26.74 25.56
C PRO A 398 -31.88 27.74 25.44
N ILE A 399 -33.00 27.40 26.06
CA ILE A 399 -33.94 28.37 26.62
C ILE A 399 -33.15 29.06 27.73
N SER A 400 -32.26 29.98 27.37
CA SER A 400 -31.69 30.91 28.32
C SER A 400 -32.87 31.67 28.91
N PRO A 401 -33.11 31.59 30.23
CA PRO A 401 -34.23 32.28 30.84
C PRO A 401 -34.08 33.78 30.56
N PRO A 402 -35.17 34.48 30.20
CA PRO A 402 -35.11 35.89 29.86
C PRO A 402 -34.52 36.63 31.07
N ALA A 403 -33.47 37.40 30.83
CA ALA A 403 -32.89 38.29 31.81
C ALA A 403 -34.03 39.13 32.41
N THR A 404 -34.42 38.78 33.64
CA THR A 404 -35.46 39.47 34.38
C THR A 404 -34.95 40.88 34.60
N ARG A 405 -35.49 41.81 33.80
CA ARG A 405 -35.37 43.25 33.99
C ARG A 405 -36.03 43.58 35.33
N VAL A 406 -35.30 43.41 36.42
CA VAL A 406 -35.68 44.02 37.69
C VAL A 406 -35.30 45.49 37.55
N LEU A 407 -36.33 46.30 37.29
CA LEU A 407 -36.30 47.76 37.40
C LEU A 407 -36.06 48.09 38.89
N GLU A 408 -34.81 48.16 39.33
CA GLU A 408 -34.49 48.78 40.60
C GLU A 408 -34.55 50.30 40.44
N THR A 409 -35.43 50.89 41.23
CA THR A 409 -35.73 52.30 41.32
C THR A 409 -34.60 53.00 42.09
N SER A 410 -34.06 54.07 41.50
CA SER A 410 -33.05 54.95 42.09
C SER A 410 -33.43 55.49 43.46
N PRO A 411 -32.49 55.49 44.42
CA PRO A 411 -32.35 56.60 45.35
C PRO A 411 -30.91 57.13 45.36
N LEU A 412 -30.80 58.42 45.02
CA LEU A 412 -29.92 59.42 45.64
C LEU A 412 -28.39 59.18 45.63
N GLN A 413 -27.72 60.04 44.84
CA GLN A 413 -26.30 60.37 44.91
C GLN A 413 -25.80 60.61 46.35
N PRO A 414 -24.54 60.24 46.62
CA PRO A 414 -23.56 61.30 46.83
C PRO A 414 -22.27 61.09 46.03
N GLN A 415 -21.79 62.17 45.44
CA GLN A 415 -20.46 62.33 44.86
C GLN A 415 -19.39 62.13 45.94
N ILE A 416 -18.26 61.46 45.63
CA ILE A 416 -16.90 61.82 46.10
C ILE A 416 -15.84 61.07 45.26
N ALA A 417 -15.00 61.89 44.62
CA ALA A 417 -13.58 61.81 44.24
C ALA A 417 -12.97 60.56 43.53
N PRO A 418 -12.12 60.80 42.49
CA PRO A 418 -11.37 59.77 41.76
C PRO A 418 -9.96 59.52 42.34
N HIS A 419 -9.30 58.49 41.80
CA HIS A 419 -7.89 58.08 41.92
C HIS A 419 -7.60 56.87 42.82
N ARG A 420 -7.27 55.75 42.18
CA ARG A 420 -5.93 55.14 42.25
C ARG A 420 -5.80 54.03 41.21
N GLU A 421 -4.95 54.26 40.22
CA GLU A 421 -4.31 53.21 39.42
C GLU A 421 -3.35 52.47 40.35
N GLU A 422 -3.56 51.17 40.57
CA GLU A 422 -2.53 50.29 41.12
C GLU A 422 -2.12 49.31 40.01
N LEU A 423 -0.99 49.63 39.39
CA LEU A 423 -0.19 48.74 38.56
C LEU A 423 0.71 47.87 39.46
N GLY A 424 0.72 46.56 39.21
CA GLY A 424 1.76 45.63 39.65
C GLY A 424 1.33 44.67 40.78
N PRO A 425 1.88 43.44 40.85
CA PRO A 425 3.21 43.06 40.38
C PRO A 425 3.26 41.82 39.46
N THR A 426 4.19 41.88 38.52
CA THR A 426 4.86 40.73 37.88
C THR A 426 5.52 39.84 38.93
N HIS A 427 5.16 38.55 38.97
CA HIS A 427 5.96 37.53 39.66
C HIS A 427 6.60 36.61 38.62
N GLN A 428 7.90 36.81 38.44
CA GLN A 428 8.81 35.81 37.90
C GLN A 428 9.01 34.72 38.96
N ALA A 429 8.92 33.46 38.54
CA ALA A 429 9.72 32.32 38.97
C ALA A 429 9.68 31.28 37.86
#